data_AF-A0A1A8QMP9-F1
#
_entry.id   AF-A0A1A8QMP9-F1
#
_cell.length_a   1.000
_cell.length_b   1.000
_cell.length_c   1.000
_cell.angle_alpha   90.00
_cell.angle_beta   90.00
_cell.angle_gamma   90.00
#
_symmetry.space_group_name_H-M   'P 1'
#
loop_
_entity.id
_entity.type
_entity.pdbx_description
1 polymer ?
#
loop_
_entity_poly.entity_id
_entity_poly.type
_entity_poly.pdbx_seq_one_letter_code
_entity_poly.pdbx_strand_id
1 'polypeptide(L)' 'KHNIVTFNDMWVGVLHHVTGKHEWTRGKCDHGPLDATTSDKELMVPGSPPHEALQRIMFNRR' A
#
# COMPACT_ATOMS: atom_id res chain seq x y z
N LYS A 1 -16.33 17.14 7.49
CA LYS A 1 -15.14 17.64 6.75
C LYS A 1 -14.73 16.52 5.80
N HIS A 2 -14.95 16.66 4.49
CA HIS A 2 -14.54 15.63 3.53
C HIS A 2 -13.01 15.67 3.42
N ASN A 3 -12.34 14.60 3.87
CA ASN A 3 -10.91 14.42 3.60
C ASN A 3 -10.78 14.17 2.10
N ILE A 4 -10.27 15.15 1.36
CA ILE A 4 -9.84 14.95 -0.02
C ILE A 4 -8.60 14.07 0.06
N VAL A 5 -8.78 12.75 -0.10
CA VAL A 5 -7.66 11.81 -0.27
C VAL A 5 -7.00 12.18 -1.58
N THR A 6 -5.75 12.60 -1.54
CA THR A 6 -5.02 12.91 -2.77
C THR A 6 -4.70 11.61 -3.50
N PHE A 7 -4.53 11.67 -4.83
CA PHE A 7 -4.07 10.52 -5.62
C PHE A 7 -2.83 9.86 -4.99
N ASN A 8 -1.88 10.66 -4.50
CA ASN A 8 -0.71 10.17 -3.79
C ASN A 8 -1.04 9.41 -2.50
N ASP A 9 -2.00 9.87 -1.69
CA ASP A 9 -2.32 9.22 -0.41
C ASP A 9 -2.92 7.82 -0.61
N MET A 10 -3.76 7.63 -1.65
CA MET A 10 -4.29 6.30 -2.00
C MET A 10 -3.17 5.35 -2.40
N TRP A 11 -2.28 5.81 -3.28
CA TRP A 11 -1.17 5.01 -3.81
C TRP A 11 -0.13 4.68 -2.74
N VAL A 12 0.19 5.61 -1.83
CA VAL A 12 1.01 5.29 -0.65
C VAL A 12 0.40 4.13 0.15
N GLY A 13 -0.93 4.11 0.33
CA GLY A 13 -1.63 2.99 0.97
C GLY A 13 -1.42 1.65 0.25
N VAL A 14 -1.43 1.63 -1.09
CA VAL A 14 -1.17 0.40 -1.87
C VAL A 14 0.25 -0.12 -1.65
N LEU A 15 1.28 0.74 -1.63
CA LEU A 15 2.67 0.33 -1.37
C LEU A 15 2.83 -0.33 0.01
N HIS A 16 2.17 0.23 1.02
CA HIS A 16 2.17 -0.35 2.36
C HIS A 16 1.41 -1.68 2.38
N HIS A 17 0.22 -1.73 1.77
CA HIS A 17 -0.62 -2.92 1.75
C HIS A 17 0.06 -4.14 1.11
N VAL A 18 0.67 -3.98 -0.07
CA VAL A 18 1.31 -5.10 -0.80
C VAL A 18 2.57 -5.62 -0.11
N THR A 19 3.09 -4.91 0.89
CA THR A 19 4.22 -5.33 1.72
C THR A 19 3.78 -5.82 3.12
N GLY A 20 2.48 -5.98 3.34
CA GLY A 20 1.91 -6.41 4.63
C GLY A 20 1.93 -5.33 5.71
N LYS A 21 2.22 -4.07 5.36
CA LYS A 21 2.14 -2.94 6.30
C LYS A 21 0.74 -2.36 6.25
N HIS A 22 -0.05 -2.61 7.28
CA HIS A 22 -1.45 -2.15 7.33
C HIS A 22 -1.63 -0.79 8.03
N GLU A 23 -0.55 -0.21 8.58
CA GLU A 23 -0.54 1.11 9.23
C GLU A 23 0.70 1.91 8.82
N TRP A 24 0.55 3.23 8.65
CA TRP A 24 1.61 4.18 8.31
C TRP A 24 1.28 5.59 8.82
N THR A 25 2.22 6.53 8.71
CA THR A 25 2.14 7.88 9.30
C THR A 25 0.86 8.66 8.96
N ARG A 26 0.21 8.36 7.83
CA ARG A 26 -0.95 9.11 7.31
C ARG A 26 -2.20 8.25 7.09
N GLY A 27 -2.20 6.99 7.51
CA GLY A 27 -3.34 6.12 7.24
C GLY A 27 -3.15 4.68 7.66
N LYS A 28 -4.19 3.90 7.38
CA LYS A 28 -4.24 2.45 7.59
C LYS A 28 -5.16 1.82 6.55
N CYS A 29 -5.04 0.51 6.36
CA CYS A 29 -5.98 -0.23 5.53
C CYS A 29 -7.40 -0.20 6.14
N ASP A 30 -8.42 -0.12 5.29
CA ASP A 30 -9.83 -0.11 5.69
C ASP A 30 -10.45 -1.50 5.51
N HIS A 31 -10.03 -2.43 6.36
CA HIS A 31 -10.63 -3.76 6.48
C HIS A 31 -10.56 -4.26 7.94
N GLY A 32 -11.36 -5.27 8.26
CA GLY A 32 -11.33 -5.92 9.58
C GLY A 32 -10.01 -6.67 9.86
N PRO A 33 -9.89 -7.29 11.04
CA PRO A 33 -8.71 -8.08 11.40
C PRO A 33 -8.42 -9.14 10.34
N LEU A 34 -7.16 -9.21 9.90
CA LEU A 34 -6.68 -10.33 9.09
C LEU A 34 -6.32 -11.46 10.06
N ASP A 35 -6.99 -12.60 9.95
CA ASP A 35 -6.51 -13.81 10.62
C ASP A 35 -5.30 -14.37 9.85
N ALA A 36 -4.48 -15.19 10.50
CA ALA A 36 -3.28 -15.77 9.86
C ALA A 36 -3.60 -16.68 8.65
N THR A 37 -4.88 -16.95 8.39
CA THR A 37 -5.41 -17.78 7.30
C THR A 37 -6.09 -16.97 6.18
N THR A 38 -6.23 -15.65 6.32
CA THR A 38 -7.03 -14.82 5.41
C THR A 38 -6.30 -14.39 4.14
N SER A 39 -4.99 -14.60 4.05
CA SER A 39 -4.20 -14.17 2.90
C SER A 39 -3.38 -15.31 2.31
N ASP A 40 -3.90 -15.90 1.23
CA ASP A 40 -3.16 -16.82 0.35
C ASP A 40 -2.22 -16.08 -0.62
N LYS A 41 -2.15 -14.75 -0.53
CA LYS A 41 -1.37 -13.92 -1.45
C LYS A 41 0.06 -13.76 -0.95
N GLU A 42 0.99 -14.02 -1.85
CA GLU A 42 2.40 -13.70 -1.63
C GLU A 42 2.57 -12.18 -1.48
N LEU A 43 3.23 -11.77 -0.40
CA LEU A 43 3.56 -10.38 -0.15
C LEU A 43 4.82 -9.99 -0.93
N MET A 44 4.86 -8.74 -1.37
CA MET A 44 6.02 -8.19 -2.04
C MET A 44 7.12 -7.87 -1.03
N VAL A 45 8.36 -8.21 -1.35
CA VAL A 45 9.51 -7.82 -0.51
C VAL A 45 9.79 -6.32 -0.70
N PRO A 46 9.82 -5.51 0.37
CA PRO A 46 10.17 -4.08 0.27
C PRO A 46 11.53 -3.89 -0.41
N GLY A 47 11.58 -3.02 -1.43
CA GLY A 47 12.80 -2.75 -2.19
C GLY A 47 13.19 -3.82 -3.22
N SER A 48 12.37 -4.86 -3.40
CA SER A 48 12.55 -5.79 -4.52
C SER A 48 12.30 -5.10 -5.87
N PRO A 49 12.84 -5.63 -7.00
CA PRO A 49 12.61 -5.05 -8.31
C PRO A 49 11.12 -4.83 -8.67
N PRO A 50 10.17 -5.74 -8.33
CA PRO A 50 8.75 -5.47 -8.51
C PRO A 50 8.23 -4.30 -7.68
N HIS A 51 8.72 -4.15 -6.45
CA HIS A 51 8.33 -3.05 -5.55
C HIS A 51 8.82 -1.71 -6.07
N GLU A 52 10.08 -1.64 -6.51
CA GLU A 52 10.65 -0.42 -7.09
C GLU A 52 9.97 -0.04 -8.42
N ALA A 53 9.64 -1.04 -9.26
CA ALA A 53 8.88 -0.82 -10.48
C ALA A 53 7.50 -0.21 -10.19
N LEU A 54 6.80 -0.73 -9.18
CA LEU A 54 5.52 -0.21 -8.72
C LEU A 54 5.64 1.23 -8.21
N GLN A 55 6.64 1.51 -7.35
CA GLN A 55 6.93 2.88 -6.89
C GLN A 55 7.17 3.84 -8.07
N ARG A 56 7.96 3.42 -9.07
CA ARG A 56 8.24 4.23 -10.25
C ARG A 56 6.97 4.54 -11.03
N ILE A 57 6.07 3.58 -11.21
CA ILE A 57 4.78 3.81 -11.91
C ILE A 57 3.96 4.85 -11.14
N MET A 58 3.88 4.73 -9.82
CA MET A 58 3.00 5.54 -8.98
C MET A 58 3.50 6.98 -8.79
N PHE A 59 4.82 7.15 -8.69
CA PHE A 59 5.44 8.47 -8.55
C PHE A 59 5.89 9.09 -9.88
N ASN A 60 5.57 8.46 -11.02
CA ASN A 60 5.80 9.05 -12.33
C ASN A 60 4.85 10.23 -12.55
N ARG A 61 5.32 11.45 -12.24
CA ARG A 61 4.63 12.68 -12.64
C ARG A 61 4.96 12.94 -14.10
N ARG A 62 4.01 12.70 -15.00
CA ARG A 62 4.02 13.32 -16.33
C ARG A 62 3.50 14.74 -16.24
#